data_AF-A8LN34-F1
#
_entry.id   AF-A8LN34-F1
#
_cell.length_a   1.000
_cell.length_b   1.000
_cell.length_c   1.000
_cell.angle_alpha   90.00
_cell.angle_beta   90.00
_cell.angle_gamma   90.00
#
_symmetry.space_group_name_H-M   'P 1'
#
loop_
_entity.id
_entity.type
_entity.pdbx_description
1 polymer ?
#
loop_
_entity_poly.entity_id
_entity_poly.type
_entity_poly.pdbx_seq_one_letter_code
_entity_poly.pdbx_strand_id
1 'polypeptide(L)'
;MARTAKPPANDATETALNAAQVVFSLNPAFRPQSEHLAQAQQELMKEAEKFSSAWFKRRHEALHSALEVTSHIASTGMMNPAGAMQAMAEWQTRSAARLAEDARDCTEFMSQCARTMIEHEIEATEEAAENTKHAMSKTRATPV
;
A
#
# COMPACT_ATOMS: atom_id res chain seq x y z
N MET A 1 -5.60 -15.61 55.07
CA MET A 1 -5.79 -14.84 53.82
C MET A 1 -4.42 -14.57 53.21
N ALA A 2 -4.00 -15.38 52.23
CA ALA A 2 -2.73 -15.15 51.53
C ALA A 2 -2.93 -14.01 50.53
N ARG A 3 -2.27 -12.88 50.76
CA ARG A 3 -2.14 -11.80 49.77
C ARG A 3 -1.30 -12.35 48.61
N THR A 4 -1.93 -12.60 47.48
CA THR A 4 -1.23 -12.74 46.20
C THR A 4 -0.58 -11.40 45.89
N ALA A 5 0.74 -11.31 46.08
CA ALA A 5 1.51 -10.17 45.64
C ALA A 5 1.45 -10.13 44.10
N LYS A 6 0.76 -9.11 43.57
CA LYS A 6 0.78 -8.79 42.15
C LYS A 6 2.22 -8.38 41.81
N PRO A 7 2.93 -9.07 40.89
CA PRO A 7 4.29 -8.70 40.55
C PRO A 7 4.31 -7.25 40.01
N PRO A 8 5.35 -6.46 40.31
CA PRO A 8 5.45 -5.10 39.85
C PRO A 8 5.41 -5.06 38.32
N ALA A 9 4.67 -4.10 37.75
CA ALA A 9 4.44 -4.02 36.31
C ALA A 9 5.73 -3.98 35.46
N ASN A 10 6.84 -3.52 36.05
CA ASN A 10 8.16 -3.54 35.42
C ASN A 10 8.66 -4.95 35.08
N ASP A 11 8.50 -5.93 35.98
CA ASP A 11 8.96 -7.30 35.72
C ASP A 11 8.20 -7.94 34.56
N ALA A 12 6.89 -7.66 34.46
CA ALA A 12 6.07 -8.18 33.37
C ALA A 12 6.45 -7.58 32.02
N THR A 13 6.75 -6.28 31.97
CA THR A 13 7.21 -5.61 30.75
C THR A 13 8.61 -6.07 30.34
N GLU A 14 9.53 -6.22 31.29
CA GLU A 14 10.90 -6.65 31.02
C GLU A 14 10.97 -8.12 30.61
N THR A 15 10.11 -8.96 31.20
CA THR A 15 9.93 -10.36 30.79
C THR A 15 9.32 -10.44 29.39
N ALA A 16 8.33 -9.60 29.08
CA ALA A 16 7.72 -9.57 27.75
C ALA A 16 8.71 -9.07 26.68
N LEU A 17 9.51 -8.06 26.99
CA LEU A 17 10.57 -7.55 26.10
C LEU A 17 11.66 -8.61 25.86
N ASN A 18 12.14 -9.27 26.90
CA ASN A 18 13.12 -10.34 26.77
C ASN A 18 12.54 -11.55 26.00
N ALA A 19 11.31 -11.96 26.29
CA ALA A 19 10.64 -13.03 25.57
C ALA A 19 10.45 -12.68 24.08
N ALA A 20 10.02 -11.45 23.78
CA ALA A 20 9.94 -10.97 22.41
C ALA A 20 11.31 -10.99 21.74
N GLN A 21 12.34 -10.44 22.38
CA GLN A 21 13.71 -10.38 21.85
C GLN A 21 14.29 -11.78 21.59
N VAL A 22 14.02 -12.75 22.46
CA VAL A 22 14.38 -14.15 22.28
C VAL A 22 13.62 -14.77 21.10
N VAL A 23 12.32 -14.51 20.95
CA VAL A 23 11.53 -14.97 19.80
C VAL A 23 12.00 -14.35 18.48
N PHE A 24 12.31 -13.05 18.48
CA PHE A 24 12.86 -12.32 17.33
C PHE A 24 14.26 -12.80 16.93
N SER A 25 15.11 -13.16 17.90
CA SER A 25 16.50 -13.57 17.65
C SER A 25 16.68 -15.07 17.39
N LEU A 26 15.80 -15.92 17.92
CA LEU A 26 15.91 -17.38 17.80
C LEU A 26 14.96 -17.99 16.76
N ASN A 27 14.04 -17.23 16.16
CA ASN A 27 13.20 -17.74 15.09
C ASN A 27 13.86 -17.47 13.72
N PRO A 28 14.55 -18.45 13.09
CA PRO A 28 15.13 -18.28 11.76
C PRO A 28 14.11 -17.94 10.66
N ALA A 29 12.80 -18.07 10.91
CA ALA A 29 11.76 -17.59 10.00
C ALA A 29 11.57 -16.06 10.03
N PHE A 30 12.02 -15.37 11.09
CA PHE A 30 11.73 -13.95 11.29
C PHE A 30 12.58 -13.02 10.42
N ARG A 31 13.87 -13.36 10.19
CA ARG A 31 14.76 -12.57 9.33
C ARG A 31 14.31 -12.55 7.86
N PRO A 32 14.06 -13.70 7.21
CA PRO A 32 13.50 -13.74 5.86
C PRO A 32 12.21 -12.95 5.75
N GLN A 33 11.29 -13.15 6.69
CA GLN A 33 10.00 -12.45 6.70
C GLN A 33 10.16 -10.92 6.84
N SER A 34 11.16 -10.44 7.58
CA SER A 34 11.45 -9.01 7.70
C SER A 34 12.04 -8.39 6.42
N GLU A 35 12.84 -9.15 5.66
CA GLU A 35 13.41 -8.71 4.38
C GLU A 35 12.34 -8.68 3.29
N HIS A 36 11.52 -9.73 3.19
CA HIS A 36 10.35 -9.78 2.30
C HIS A 36 9.34 -8.67 2.62
N LEU A 37 9.07 -8.41 3.89
CA LEU A 37 8.21 -7.30 4.31
C LEU A 37 8.79 -5.94 3.88
N ALA A 38 10.08 -5.72 4.07
CA ALA A 38 10.73 -4.47 3.68
C ALA A 38 10.72 -4.27 2.15
N GLN A 39 10.89 -5.35 1.37
CA GLN A 39 10.77 -5.32 -0.09
C GLN A 39 9.33 -5.03 -0.53
N ALA A 40 8.35 -5.72 0.06
CA ALA A 40 6.93 -5.46 -0.19
C ALA A 40 6.56 -4.00 0.09
N GLN A 41 7.03 -3.45 1.21
CA GLN A 41 6.81 -2.04 1.56
C GLN A 41 7.42 -1.08 0.52
N GLN A 42 8.63 -1.37 0.02
CA GLN A 42 9.26 -0.55 -1.02
C GLN A 42 8.48 -0.61 -2.33
N GLU A 43 8.07 -1.79 -2.78
CA GLU A 43 7.26 -1.99 -3.99
C GLU A 43 5.90 -1.26 -3.88
N LEU A 44 5.22 -1.39 -2.74
CA LEU A 44 3.97 -0.68 -2.45
C LEU A 44 4.15 0.85 -2.51
N MET A 45 5.25 1.37 -1.95
CA MET A 45 5.55 2.80 -1.99
C MET A 45 5.81 3.29 -3.43
N LYS A 46 6.51 2.51 -4.26
CA LYS A 46 6.73 2.85 -5.68
C LYS A 46 5.42 2.91 -6.46
N GLU A 47 4.54 1.91 -6.28
CA GLU A 47 3.24 1.92 -6.96
C GLU A 47 2.35 3.06 -6.45
N ALA A 48 2.41 3.39 -5.16
CA ALA A 48 1.69 4.53 -4.60
C ALA A 48 2.21 5.87 -5.16
N GLU A 49 3.52 6.04 -5.30
CA GLU A 49 4.13 7.23 -5.91
C GLU A 49 3.71 7.39 -7.38
N LYS A 50 3.77 6.30 -8.16
CA LYS A 50 3.35 6.27 -9.56
C LYS A 50 1.87 6.62 -9.71
N PHE A 51 0.99 5.95 -8.95
CA PHE A 51 -0.44 6.21 -8.96
C PHE A 51 -0.75 7.66 -8.57
N SER A 52 -0.21 8.13 -7.45
CA SER A 52 -0.50 9.47 -6.93
C SER A 52 0.03 10.57 -7.86
N SER A 53 1.20 10.40 -8.45
CA SER A 53 1.77 11.36 -9.41
C SER A 53 0.90 11.51 -10.66
N ALA A 54 0.49 10.38 -11.25
CA ALA A 54 -0.42 10.38 -12.40
C ALA A 54 -1.78 11.00 -12.02
N TRP A 55 -2.28 10.68 -10.83
CA TRP A 55 -3.53 11.19 -10.34
C TRP A 55 -3.52 12.72 -10.19
N PHE A 56 -2.51 13.25 -9.50
CA PHE A 56 -2.39 14.69 -9.32
C PHE A 56 -2.28 15.43 -10.65
N LYS A 57 -1.55 14.89 -11.63
CA LYS A 57 -1.45 15.47 -12.97
C LYS A 57 -2.84 15.60 -13.61
N ARG A 58 -3.62 14.53 -13.65
CA ARG A 58 -4.98 14.55 -14.24
C ARG A 58 -5.92 15.50 -13.51
N ARG A 59 -5.81 15.62 -12.18
CA ARG A 59 -6.62 16.57 -11.39
C ARG A 59 -6.30 18.03 -11.69
N HIS A 60 -5.02 18.35 -11.90
CA HIS A 60 -4.63 19.68 -12.36
C HIS A 60 -5.17 19.97 -13.76
N GLU A 61 -5.04 19.04 -14.69
CA GLU A 61 -5.58 19.19 -16.06
C GLU A 61 -7.12 19.36 -16.05
N ALA A 62 -7.82 18.60 -15.22
CA ALA A 62 -9.26 18.73 -15.05
C ALA A 62 -9.64 20.13 -14.53
N LEU A 63 -8.95 20.62 -13.50
CA LEU A 63 -9.19 21.95 -12.93
C LEU A 63 -8.91 23.06 -13.95
N HIS A 64 -7.78 23.01 -14.66
CA HIS A 64 -7.45 23.96 -15.71
C HIS A 64 -8.55 24.00 -16.79
N SER A 65 -8.98 22.84 -17.27
CA SER A 65 -10.04 22.77 -18.29
C SER A 65 -11.39 23.34 -17.79
N ALA A 66 -11.69 23.19 -16.49
CA ALA A 66 -12.90 23.77 -15.90
C ALA A 66 -12.81 25.30 -15.82
N LEU A 67 -11.65 25.84 -15.48
CA LEU A 67 -11.40 27.28 -15.47
C LEU A 67 -11.50 27.88 -16.88
N GLU A 68 -10.93 27.21 -17.88
CA GLU A 68 -11.02 27.64 -19.29
C GLU A 68 -12.46 27.72 -19.77
N VAL A 69 -13.27 26.68 -19.50
CA VAL A 69 -14.68 26.63 -19.91
C VAL A 69 -15.49 27.69 -19.16
N THR A 70 -15.25 27.87 -17.86
CA THR A 70 -15.93 28.90 -17.08
C THR A 70 -15.58 30.30 -17.58
N SER A 71 -14.30 30.56 -17.89
CA SER A 71 -13.86 31.82 -18.48
C SER A 71 -14.48 32.06 -19.85
N HIS A 72 -14.55 31.02 -20.69
CA HIS A 72 -15.19 31.11 -22.01
C HIS A 72 -16.67 31.50 -21.85
N ILE A 73 -17.42 30.77 -21.02
CA ILE A 73 -18.84 31.05 -20.75
C ILE A 73 -19.04 32.46 -20.20
N ALA A 74 -18.19 32.91 -19.28
CA ALA A 74 -18.28 34.26 -18.73
C ALA A 74 -18.06 35.35 -19.80
N SER A 75 -17.15 35.11 -20.75
CA SER A 75 -16.78 36.08 -21.79
C SER A 75 -17.75 36.12 -22.98
N THR A 76 -18.34 34.99 -23.37
CA THR A 76 -19.15 34.87 -24.60
C THR A 76 -20.58 34.42 -24.37
N GLY A 77 -20.93 33.92 -23.18
CA GLY A 77 -22.16 33.19 -22.94
C GLY A 77 -23.44 34.01 -23.07
N MET A 78 -23.42 35.31 -22.75
CA MET A 78 -24.59 36.17 -22.98
C MET A 78 -24.87 36.41 -24.47
N MET A 79 -23.82 36.41 -25.30
CA MET A 79 -23.93 36.62 -26.75
C MET A 79 -24.17 35.32 -27.51
N ASN A 80 -23.78 34.18 -26.94
CA ASN A 80 -23.98 32.86 -27.53
C ASN A 80 -24.34 31.79 -26.48
N PRO A 81 -25.60 31.76 -26.01
CA PRO A 81 -26.05 30.78 -25.01
C PRO A 81 -25.91 29.33 -25.49
N ALA A 82 -26.18 29.07 -26.77
CA ALA A 82 -26.06 27.72 -27.34
C ALA A 82 -24.61 27.23 -27.34
N GLY A 83 -23.66 28.09 -27.71
CA GLY A 83 -22.23 27.78 -27.64
C GLY A 83 -21.73 27.57 -26.21
N ALA A 84 -22.24 28.35 -25.25
CA ALA A 84 -21.93 28.15 -23.83
C ALA A 84 -22.44 26.80 -23.31
N MET A 85 -23.66 26.40 -23.67
CA MET A 85 -24.21 25.08 -23.32
C MET A 85 -23.39 23.95 -23.98
N GLN A 86 -22.99 24.12 -25.24
CA GLN A 86 -22.13 23.16 -25.93
C GLN A 86 -20.76 23.01 -25.25
N ALA A 87 -20.09 24.13 -24.91
CA ALA A 87 -18.81 24.11 -24.22
C ALA A 87 -18.89 23.40 -22.85
N MET A 88 -19.98 23.62 -22.11
CA MET A 88 -20.23 22.92 -20.85
C MET A 88 -20.49 21.42 -21.06
N ALA A 89 -21.26 21.03 -22.08
CA ALA A 89 -21.52 19.63 -22.40
C ALA A 89 -20.23 18.90 -22.82
N GLU A 90 -19.42 19.51 -23.68
CA GLU A 90 -18.12 18.96 -24.07
C GLU A 90 -17.19 18.78 -22.88
N TRP A 91 -17.15 19.76 -21.97
CA TRP A 91 -16.39 19.65 -20.73
C TRP A 91 -16.89 18.49 -19.86
N GLN A 92 -18.21 18.34 -19.69
CA GLN A 92 -18.79 17.23 -18.93
C GLN A 92 -18.41 15.86 -19.52
N THR A 93 -18.48 15.70 -20.85
CA THR A 93 -18.07 14.45 -21.51
C THR A 93 -16.60 14.14 -21.29
N ARG A 94 -15.71 15.13 -21.45
CA ARG A 94 -14.26 14.94 -21.18
C ARG A 94 -13.99 14.66 -19.71
N SER A 95 -14.75 15.27 -18.79
CA SER A 95 -14.65 15.01 -17.36
C SER A 95 -15.08 13.59 -17.00
N ALA A 96 -16.14 13.06 -17.62
CA ALA A 96 -16.55 11.67 -17.45
C ALA A 96 -15.47 10.68 -17.94
N ALA A 97 -14.83 10.97 -19.08
CA ALA A 97 -13.72 10.15 -19.59
C ALA A 97 -12.53 10.11 -18.61
N ARG A 98 -12.14 11.27 -18.07
CA ARG A 98 -11.07 11.37 -17.07
C ARG A 98 -11.39 10.59 -15.78
N LEU A 99 -12.63 10.70 -15.28
CA LEU A 99 -13.06 9.90 -14.12
C LEU A 99 -13.05 8.40 -14.38
N ALA A 100 -13.39 7.96 -15.59
CA ALA A 100 -13.31 6.56 -15.96
C ALA A 100 -11.86 6.06 -16.00
N GLU A 101 -10.93 6.88 -16.48
CA GLU A 101 -9.49 6.60 -16.42
C GLU A 101 -9.00 6.52 -14.97
N ASP A 102 -9.40 7.43 -14.11
CA ASP A 102 -9.05 7.40 -12.68
C ASP A 102 -9.51 6.13 -11.98
N ALA A 103 -10.73 5.67 -12.30
CA ALA A 103 -11.27 4.45 -11.73
C ALA A 103 -10.48 3.20 -12.18
N ARG A 104 -10.03 3.18 -13.44
CA ARG A 104 -9.18 2.10 -13.96
C ARG A 104 -7.82 2.10 -13.26
N ASP A 105 -7.14 3.23 -13.21
CA ASP A 105 -5.83 3.36 -12.57
C ASP A 105 -5.88 3.03 -11.08
N CYS A 106 -6.96 3.45 -10.38
CA CYS A 106 -7.17 3.11 -8.98
C CYS A 106 -7.34 1.60 -8.79
N THR A 107 -8.12 0.96 -9.67
CA THR A 107 -8.31 -0.50 -9.65
C THR A 107 -7.00 -1.24 -9.94
N GLU A 108 -6.22 -0.74 -10.89
CA GLU A 108 -4.92 -1.29 -11.23
C GLU A 108 -3.92 -1.17 -10.07
N PHE A 109 -3.83 0.02 -9.45
CA PHE A 109 -3.01 0.26 -8.26
C PHE A 109 -3.37 -0.68 -7.12
N MET A 110 -4.67 -0.82 -6.81
CA MET A 110 -5.13 -1.74 -5.76
C MET A 110 -4.80 -3.20 -6.09
N SER A 111 -4.90 -3.59 -7.36
CA SER A 111 -4.57 -4.93 -7.83
C SER A 111 -3.06 -5.22 -7.75
N GLN A 112 -2.23 -4.24 -8.09
CA GLN A 112 -0.77 -4.32 -7.96
C GLN A 112 -0.36 -4.42 -6.50
N CYS A 113 -0.94 -3.59 -5.60
CA CYS A 113 -0.71 -3.70 -4.16
C CYS A 113 -1.05 -5.09 -3.62
N ALA A 114 -2.22 -5.62 -4.01
CA ALA A 114 -2.63 -6.95 -3.58
C ALA A 114 -1.68 -8.03 -4.09
N ARG A 115 -1.23 -7.94 -5.35
CA ARG A 115 -0.25 -8.87 -5.93
C ARG A 115 1.07 -8.85 -5.17
N THR A 116 1.65 -7.67 -4.95
CA THR A 116 2.91 -7.50 -4.21
C THR A 116 2.83 -8.13 -2.82
N MET A 117 1.73 -7.94 -2.10
CA MET A 117 1.55 -8.56 -0.77
C MET A 117 1.50 -10.08 -0.85
N ILE A 118 0.75 -10.64 -1.81
CA ILE A 118 0.61 -12.10 -1.98
C ILE A 118 1.94 -12.74 -2.39
N GLU A 119 2.65 -12.14 -3.34
CA GLU A 119 3.94 -12.65 -3.83
C GLU A 119 4.96 -12.74 -2.70
N HIS A 120 5.13 -11.67 -1.92
CA HIS A 120 6.05 -11.67 -0.78
C HIS A 120 5.61 -12.57 0.38
N GLU A 121 4.30 -12.78 0.58
CA GLU A 121 3.82 -13.76 1.57
C GLU A 121 4.17 -15.20 1.14
N ILE A 122 3.99 -15.53 -0.14
CA ILE A 122 4.37 -16.83 -0.69
C ILE A 122 5.88 -17.05 -0.54
N GLU A 123 6.70 -16.10 -0.99
CA GLU A 123 8.16 -16.18 -0.92
C GLU A 123 8.67 -16.32 0.53
N ALA A 124 8.13 -15.53 1.46
CA ALA A 124 8.49 -15.64 2.87
C ALA A 124 8.12 -17.01 3.47
N THR A 125 7.00 -17.60 3.04
CA THR A 125 6.53 -18.91 3.53
C THR A 125 7.39 -20.05 2.97
N GLU A 126 7.76 -19.98 1.68
CA GLU A 126 8.65 -20.95 1.05
C GLU A 126 10.04 -20.93 1.68
N GLU A 127 10.62 -19.75 1.90
CA GLU A 127 11.93 -19.60 2.52
C GLU A 127 11.93 -20.09 3.98
N ALA A 128 10.86 -19.83 4.73
CA ALA A 128 10.68 -20.36 6.08
C ALA A 128 10.60 -21.90 6.10
N ALA A 129 9.91 -22.51 5.13
CA ALA A 129 9.81 -23.96 4.99
C ALA A 129 11.17 -24.60 4.66
N GLU A 130 11.93 -24.01 3.73
CA GLU A 130 13.28 -24.49 3.36
C GLU A 130 14.27 -24.35 4.52
N ASN A 131 14.25 -23.21 5.22
CA ASN A 131 15.09 -23.00 6.41
C ASN A 131 14.77 -23.99 7.53
N THR A 132 13.49 -24.35 7.72
CA THR A 132 13.08 -25.38 8.68
C THR A 132 13.59 -26.77 8.28
N LYS A 133 13.46 -27.15 6.99
CA LYS A 133 14.00 -28.42 6.48
C LYS A 133 15.53 -28.51 6.66
N HIS A 134 16.24 -27.42 6.37
CA HIS A 134 17.70 -27.33 6.52
C HIS A 134 18.12 -27.44 8.00
N ALA A 135 17.40 -26.78 8.92
CA ALA A 135 17.65 -26.91 10.35
C ALA A 135 17.44 -28.35 10.85
N MET A 136 16.35 -29.00 10.45
CA MET A 136 16.06 -30.40 10.85
C MET A 136 17.09 -31.39 10.33
N SER A 137 17.58 -31.22 9.11
CA SER A 137 18.61 -32.08 8.52
C SER A 137 19.98 -31.88 9.16
N LYS A 138 20.31 -30.65 9.58
CA LYS A 138 21.53 -30.34 10.33
C LYS A 138 21.52 -30.95 11.74
N THR A 139 20.39 -30.88 12.46
CA THR A 139 20.24 -31.50 13.79
C THR A 139 20.33 -33.02 13.73
N ARG A 140 19.87 -33.64 12.64
CA ARG A 140 19.97 -35.09 12.41
C ARG A 140 21.40 -35.57 12.10
N ALA A 141 22.29 -34.67 11.66
CA ALA A 141 23.66 -34.98 11.26
C ALA A 141 24.68 -34.91 12.41
N THR A 142 24.28 -34.51 13.62
CA THR A 142 25.09 -34.62 14.85
C THR A 142 24.62 -35.84 15.65
N PRO A 143 25.32 -36.99 15.59
CA PRO A 143 25.11 -38.07 16.52
C PRO A 143 25.79 -37.74 17.86
N VAL A 144 25.13 -38.12 18.96
CA VAL A 144 25.70 -38.19 20.32
C VAL A 144 26.69 -39.35 20.40
#